data_AF-A0A3B0U1B9-F1
#
_entry.id   AF-A0A3B0U1B9-F1
#
_cell.length_a   1.000
_cell.length_b   1.000
_cell.length_c   1.000
_cell.angle_alpha   90.00
_cell.angle_beta   90.00
_cell.angle_gamma   90.00
#
_symmetry.space_group_name_H-M   'P 1'
#
loop_
_entity.id
_entity.type
_entity.pdbx_description
1 polymer ?
#
loop_
_entity_poly.entity_id
_entity_poly.type
_entity_poly.pdbx_seq_one_letter_code
_entity_poly.pdbx_strand_id
1 'polypeptide(L)'
;TLINFLLSADGLNYGQLPKGLLKFHKYADGERTPFEEHLVEGALYAKDINNKVKLHFTVSPEHQEAFEGLLQKVGKWYEQHYNVTFEVGFSHQKPSTDTIAVDINNDPFRNIDGTLLFRPGGHGALIENLNDLDADIVFVKNIDNVVPDKLKAPTIEYKKALAGVLLKYQERIFRYQKELNEKHFTALESAFLAEAANFMEFTLNTKPSENQYYTEKDELHKYLKHKFNRPLRVCGMVKNEGEPGGGPFWVRNADNTVSLQIVESSQIDMGNPVQLDKARQATHFNPVDLVCGTKNYKGEKYDLLKFTDPEAGFISLKYRDGKELKAMELPGLWNGAMSNWNTLFVEVPINTFNPVKTVNDLLREQHQQGGKDD
;
A
#
# COMPACT_ATOMS: atom_id res chain seq x y z
N THR A 1 33.81 -18.24 -10.21
CA THR A 1 33.36 -18.73 -8.88
C THR A 1 31.86 -18.97 -8.92
N LEU A 2 31.31 -19.76 -7.98
CA LEU A 2 29.86 -20.02 -7.89
C LEU A 2 29.03 -18.73 -7.80
N ILE A 3 29.53 -17.75 -7.05
CA ILE A 3 28.93 -16.41 -6.92
C ILE A 3 28.78 -15.70 -8.28
N ASN A 4 29.75 -15.86 -9.20
CA ASN A 4 29.65 -15.27 -10.53
C ASN A 4 28.49 -15.89 -11.31
N PHE A 5 28.41 -17.22 -11.38
CA PHE A 5 27.30 -17.93 -12.04
C PHE A 5 25.93 -17.67 -11.39
N LEU A 6 25.87 -17.28 -10.11
CA LEU A 6 24.62 -16.89 -9.46
C LEU A 6 24.20 -15.47 -9.85
N LEU A 7 25.15 -14.53 -9.95
CA LEU A 7 24.86 -13.11 -10.14
C LEU A 7 24.90 -12.63 -11.59
N SER A 8 25.70 -13.24 -12.47
CA SER A 8 25.90 -12.81 -13.86
C SER A 8 25.01 -13.55 -14.86
N ALA A 9 24.92 -13.01 -16.07
CA ALA A 9 24.28 -13.61 -17.23
C ALA A 9 24.94 -14.93 -17.70
N ASP A 10 26.10 -15.31 -17.16
CA ASP A 10 26.74 -16.60 -17.42
C ASP A 10 25.99 -17.78 -16.73
N GLY A 11 25.04 -17.48 -15.84
CA GLY A 11 24.21 -18.48 -15.15
C GLY A 11 22.82 -17.95 -14.79
N LEU A 12 22.51 -17.85 -13.50
CA LEU A 12 21.16 -17.50 -13.00
C LEU A 12 20.80 -16.01 -13.15
N ASN A 13 21.78 -15.14 -13.35
CA ASN A 13 21.62 -13.68 -13.49
C ASN A 13 20.86 -12.98 -12.35
N TYR A 14 20.88 -13.52 -11.13
CA TYR A 14 20.11 -12.98 -10.00
C TYR A 14 20.57 -11.57 -9.56
N GLY A 15 21.75 -11.11 -10.00
CA GLY A 15 22.20 -9.74 -9.78
C GLY A 15 21.48 -8.69 -10.63
N GLN A 16 20.73 -9.10 -11.66
CA GLN A 16 20.02 -8.21 -12.60
C GLN A 16 18.50 -8.43 -12.61
N LEU A 17 17.97 -9.38 -11.83
CA LEU A 17 16.54 -9.69 -11.80
C LEU A 17 15.83 -9.02 -10.61
N PRO A 18 14.60 -8.51 -10.80
CA PRO A 18 13.77 -8.03 -9.70
C PRO A 18 13.33 -9.20 -8.81
N LYS A 19 13.10 -8.94 -7.51
CA LYS A 19 12.73 -9.98 -6.52
C LYS A 19 11.60 -10.91 -6.98
N GLY A 20 10.60 -10.37 -7.69
CA GLY A 20 9.46 -11.14 -8.21
C GLY A 20 9.82 -12.25 -9.22
N LEU A 21 11.04 -12.22 -9.79
CA LEU A 21 11.56 -13.23 -10.72
C LEU A 21 12.64 -14.14 -10.10
N LEU A 22 13.08 -13.86 -8.87
CA LEU A 22 14.00 -14.74 -8.13
C LEU A 22 13.24 -15.94 -7.57
N LYS A 23 13.83 -17.14 -7.59
CA LYS A 23 13.21 -18.32 -6.95
C LYS A 23 13.36 -18.24 -5.43
N PHE A 24 12.23 -18.31 -4.72
CA PHE A 24 12.16 -18.17 -3.26
C PHE A 24 11.90 -19.51 -2.56
N HIS A 25 10.99 -20.35 -3.08
CA HIS A 25 10.44 -21.49 -2.35
C HIS A 25 10.48 -22.82 -3.14
N LYS A 26 10.51 -23.94 -2.38
CA LYS A 26 10.91 -25.32 -2.75
C LYS A 26 10.63 -25.74 -4.20
N TYR A 27 9.50 -26.33 -4.56
CA TYR A 27 8.65 -27.33 -3.89
C TYR A 27 8.92 -28.73 -4.50
N ALA A 28 8.14 -29.76 -4.16
CA ALA A 28 8.22 -31.09 -4.80
C ALA A 28 7.83 -31.07 -6.29
N ASP A 29 6.93 -30.15 -6.68
CA ASP A 29 6.50 -29.85 -8.05
C ASP A 29 7.41 -28.83 -8.76
N GLY A 30 8.42 -28.28 -8.08
CA GLY A 30 9.39 -27.34 -8.64
C GLY A 30 9.41 -25.98 -7.94
N GLU A 31 10.42 -25.17 -8.28
CA GLU A 31 10.70 -23.89 -7.60
C GLU A 31 9.76 -22.77 -8.03
N ARG A 32 9.31 -21.94 -7.07
CA ARG A 32 8.42 -20.79 -7.33
C ARG A 32 9.09 -19.44 -7.03
N THR A 33 8.81 -18.44 -7.87
CA THR A 33 9.16 -17.03 -7.59
C THR A 33 8.03 -16.35 -6.80
N PRO A 34 8.25 -15.17 -6.19
CA PRO A 34 7.17 -14.42 -5.56
C PRO A 34 6.02 -14.08 -6.49
N PHE A 35 6.29 -13.79 -7.78
CA PHE A 35 5.23 -13.58 -8.78
C PHE A 35 4.27 -14.76 -8.84
N GLU A 36 4.81 -15.99 -8.87
CA GLU A 36 4.01 -17.22 -8.84
C GLU A 36 3.25 -17.39 -7.53
N GLU A 37 3.85 -17.04 -6.39
CA GLU A 37 3.18 -17.09 -5.08
C GLU A 37 1.99 -16.11 -5.00
N HIS A 38 2.07 -14.94 -5.67
CA HIS A 38 0.93 -14.02 -5.76
C HIS A 38 -0.18 -14.56 -6.67
N LEU A 39 0.13 -15.32 -7.75
CA LEU A 39 -0.91 -16.03 -8.52
C LEU A 39 -1.70 -17.02 -7.63
N VAL A 40 -0.99 -17.78 -6.79
CA VAL A 40 -1.58 -18.71 -5.82
C VAL A 40 -2.44 -17.96 -4.79
N GLU A 41 -1.91 -16.90 -4.17
CA GLU A 41 -2.67 -16.08 -3.22
C GLU A 41 -3.94 -15.47 -3.83
N GLY A 42 -3.82 -14.91 -5.05
CA GLY A 42 -4.95 -14.36 -5.80
C GLY A 42 -6.05 -15.41 -6.03
N ALA A 43 -5.70 -16.63 -6.41
CA ALA A 43 -6.67 -17.71 -6.59
C ALA A 43 -7.38 -18.13 -5.28
N LEU A 44 -6.74 -17.93 -4.13
CA LEU A 44 -7.23 -18.36 -2.82
C LEU A 44 -8.09 -17.31 -2.09
N TYR A 45 -7.95 -16.02 -2.39
CA TYR A 45 -8.78 -14.96 -1.78
C TYR A 45 -9.34 -13.87 -2.71
N ALA A 46 -8.87 -13.72 -3.95
CA ALA A 46 -9.26 -12.65 -4.89
C ALA A 46 -10.06 -13.15 -6.11
N LYS A 47 -10.64 -14.35 -6.01
CA LYS A 47 -11.44 -14.99 -7.07
C LYS A 47 -12.88 -14.46 -7.10
N ASP A 48 -13.35 -14.04 -8.27
CA ASP A 48 -14.74 -13.60 -8.50
C ASP A 48 -15.73 -14.78 -8.69
N ILE A 49 -17.02 -14.45 -8.86
CA ILE A 49 -18.10 -15.43 -9.08
C ILE A 49 -17.96 -16.23 -10.39
N ASN A 50 -17.17 -15.74 -11.36
CA ASN A 50 -16.90 -16.37 -12.65
C ASN A 50 -15.56 -17.16 -12.64
N ASN A 51 -14.94 -17.33 -11.47
CA ASN A 51 -13.59 -17.87 -11.28
C ASN A 51 -12.46 -17.05 -11.94
N LYS A 52 -12.69 -15.76 -12.23
CA LYS A 52 -11.62 -14.85 -12.66
C LYS A 52 -10.85 -14.33 -11.45
N VAL A 53 -9.54 -14.17 -11.63
CA VAL A 53 -8.65 -13.58 -10.65
C VAL A 53 -7.88 -12.45 -11.32
N LYS A 54 -8.09 -11.22 -10.85
CA LYS A 54 -7.38 -10.03 -11.35
C LYS A 54 -6.14 -9.79 -10.52
N LEU A 55 -4.98 -9.71 -11.17
CA LEU A 55 -3.72 -9.26 -10.55
C LEU A 55 -3.16 -8.09 -11.34
N HIS A 56 -2.47 -7.18 -10.67
CA HIS A 56 -1.81 -6.06 -11.32
C HIS A 56 -0.45 -5.79 -10.69
N PHE A 57 0.60 -5.77 -11.50
CA PHE A 57 1.97 -5.57 -11.05
C PHE A 57 2.53 -4.25 -11.59
N THR A 58 3.03 -3.40 -10.69
CA THR A 58 3.90 -2.28 -11.11
C THR A 58 5.33 -2.78 -11.15
N VAL A 59 5.96 -2.69 -12.32
CA VAL A 59 7.32 -3.20 -12.61
C VAL A 59 8.18 -2.10 -13.22
N SER A 60 9.49 -2.32 -13.34
CA SER A 60 10.34 -1.47 -14.19
C SER A 60 10.18 -1.87 -15.66
N PRO A 61 10.23 -0.93 -16.62
CA PRO A 61 10.09 -1.23 -18.06
C PRO A 61 11.03 -2.33 -18.57
N GLU A 62 12.30 -2.32 -18.11
CA GLU A 62 13.34 -3.29 -18.45
C GLU A 62 13.09 -4.72 -17.93
N HIS A 63 12.02 -4.92 -17.15
CA HIS A 63 11.66 -6.21 -16.57
C HIS A 63 10.27 -6.72 -17.00
N GLN A 64 9.43 -5.91 -17.65
CA GLN A 64 8.06 -6.31 -18.03
C GLN A 64 8.05 -7.60 -18.88
N GLU A 65 8.86 -7.65 -19.95
CA GLU A 65 8.94 -8.80 -20.85
C GLU A 65 9.31 -10.11 -20.11
N ALA A 66 10.15 -10.02 -19.08
CA ALA A 66 10.55 -11.18 -18.28
C ALA A 66 9.42 -11.68 -17.36
N PHE A 67 8.58 -10.78 -16.83
CA PHE A 67 7.35 -11.17 -16.11
C PHE A 67 6.29 -11.76 -17.04
N GLU A 68 6.11 -11.19 -18.23
CA GLU A 68 5.18 -11.71 -19.24
C GLU A 68 5.62 -13.09 -19.73
N GLY A 69 6.91 -13.30 -20.00
CA GLY A 69 7.47 -14.60 -20.37
C GLY A 69 7.31 -15.65 -19.25
N LEU A 70 7.50 -15.26 -17.98
CA LEU A 70 7.21 -16.15 -16.84
C LEU A 70 5.73 -16.51 -16.79
N LEU A 71 4.84 -15.52 -16.91
CA LEU A 71 3.38 -15.72 -16.91
C LEU A 71 2.92 -16.64 -18.04
N GLN A 72 3.44 -16.48 -19.26
CA GLN A 72 3.13 -17.37 -20.38
C GLN A 72 3.57 -18.81 -20.10
N LYS A 73 4.72 -19.00 -19.45
CA LYS A 73 5.27 -20.32 -19.11
C LYS A 73 4.46 -21.04 -18.02
N VAL A 74 3.99 -20.33 -17.00
CA VAL A 74 3.41 -20.95 -15.79
C VAL A 74 1.91 -20.74 -15.62
N GLY A 75 1.35 -19.68 -16.20
CA GLY A 75 -0.03 -19.24 -15.96
C GLY A 75 -1.06 -20.32 -16.25
N LYS A 76 -0.96 -21.01 -17.39
CA LYS A 76 -1.89 -22.10 -17.77
C LYS A 76 -1.88 -23.27 -16.79
N TRP A 77 -0.75 -23.55 -16.14
CA TRP A 77 -0.68 -24.58 -15.10
C TRP A 77 -1.41 -24.13 -13.82
N TYR A 78 -1.17 -22.90 -13.35
CA TYR A 78 -1.87 -22.36 -12.19
C TYR A 78 -3.39 -22.21 -12.43
N GLU A 79 -3.81 -21.80 -13.64
CA GLU A 79 -5.23 -21.73 -14.03
C GLU A 79 -5.92 -23.10 -13.90
N GLN A 80 -5.28 -24.15 -14.41
CA GLN A 80 -5.81 -25.52 -14.32
C GLN A 80 -5.78 -26.04 -12.88
N HIS A 81 -4.69 -25.81 -12.14
CA HIS A 81 -4.52 -26.30 -10.77
C HIS A 81 -5.54 -25.71 -9.80
N TYR A 82 -5.81 -24.41 -9.90
CA TYR A 82 -6.73 -23.70 -9.00
C TYR A 82 -8.15 -23.54 -9.56
N ASN A 83 -8.41 -24.01 -10.80
CA ASN A 83 -9.66 -23.83 -11.54
C ASN A 83 -10.08 -22.35 -11.61
N VAL A 84 -9.19 -21.54 -12.18
CA VAL A 84 -9.34 -20.07 -12.35
C VAL A 84 -8.90 -19.61 -13.73
N THR A 85 -9.29 -18.39 -14.10
CA THR A 85 -8.70 -17.65 -15.22
C THR A 85 -7.99 -16.41 -14.69
N PHE A 86 -6.72 -16.20 -15.05
CA PHE A 86 -5.97 -15.02 -14.60
C PHE A 86 -6.10 -13.86 -15.59
N GLU A 87 -6.50 -12.69 -15.09
CA GLU A 87 -6.39 -11.41 -15.78
C GLU A 87 -5.24 -10.62 -15.12
N VAL A 88 -4.03 -10.76 -15.67
CA VAL A 88 -2.82 -10.11 -15.13
C VAL A 88 -2.50 -8.85 -15.93
N GLY A 89 -2.54 -7.70 -15.26
CA GLY A 89 -2.08 -6.42 -15.78
C GLY A 89 -0.66 -6.07 -15.34
N PHE A 90 0.02 -5.28 -16.16
CA PHE A 90 1.31 -4.67 -15.83
C PHE A 90 1.21 -3.15 -15.98
N SER A 91 2.02 -2.43 -15.21
CA SER A 91 2.19 -0.98 -15.37
C SER A 91 3.58 -0.54 -14.92
N HIS A 92 3.95 0.68 -15.28
CA HIS A 92 5.18 1.32 -14.84
C HIS A 92 4.86 2.49 -13.91
N GLN A 93 5.80 2.88 -13.06
CA GLN A 93 5.76 4.23 -12.48
C GLN A 93 5.81 5.24 -13.64
N LYS A 94 4.87 6.19 -13.69
CA LYS A 94 4.77 7.14 -14.80
C LYS A 94 5.96 8.12 -14.74
N PRO A 95 6.74 8.31 -15.82
CA PRO A 95 7.88 9.24 -15.82
C PRO A 95 7.49 10.72 -15.55
N SER A 96 6.21 11.07 -15.71
CA SER A 96 5.66 12.37 -15.27
C SER A 96 5.73 12.60 -13.76
N THR A 97 5.97 11.55 -12.97
CA THR A 97 6.16 11.61 -11.51
C THR A 97 7.63 11.70 -11.09
N ASP A 98 8.55 11.71 -12.05
CA ASP A 98 9.97 11.83 -11.76
C ASP A 98 10.31 13.25 -11.29
N THR A 99 11.20 13.33 -10.30
CA THR A 99 11.64 14.58 -9.68
C THR A 99 13.06 14.92 -10.12
N ILE A 100 13.37 16.21 -10.19
CA ILE A 100 14.72 16.67 -10.50
C ILE A 100 15.64 16.42 -9.29
N ALA A 101 16.79 15.80 -9.54
CA ALA A 101 17.86 15.72 -8.56
C ALA A 101 18.64 17.04 -8.54
N VAL A 102 19.05 17.47 -7.35
CA VAL A 102 19.89 18.66 -7.14
C VAL A 102 21.10 18.30 -6.29
N ASP A 103 22.16 19.10 -6.35
CA ASP A 103 23.33 18.92 -5.49
C ASP A 103 23.08 19.41 -4.05
N ILE A 104 24.11 19.41 -3.20
CA ILE A 104 23.99 19.89 -1.82
C ILE A 104 23.60 21.38 -1.71
N ASN A 105 23.91 22.19 -2.73
CA ASN A 105 23.59 23.63 -2.80
C ASN A 105 22.19 23.93 -3.38
N ASN A 106 21.51 22.89 -3.89
CA ASN A 106 20.26 22.93 -4.67
C ASN A 106 20.43 23.31 -6.15
N ASP A 107 21.64 23.25 -6.70
CA ASP A 107 21.84 23.40 -8.14
C ASP A 107 21.43 22.13 -8.90
N PRO A 108 20.80 22.22 -10.09
CA PRO A 108 20.35 21.05 -10.85
C PRO A 108 21.47 20.04 -11.14
N PHE A 109 21.31 18.81 -10.64
CA PHE A 109 22.29 17.75 -10.81
C PHE A 109 22.29 17.26 -12.27
N ARG A 110 23.47 17.07 -12.85
CA ARG A 110 23.64 16.67 -14.25
C ARG A 110 24.39 15.36 -14.38
N ASN A 111 23.98 14.57 -15.37
CA ASN A 111 24.71 13.40 -15.83
C ASN A 111 26.02 13.82 -16.52
N ILE A 112 26.90 12.85 -16.82
CA ILE A 112 28.20 13.08 -17.48
C ILE A 112 28.04 13.72 -18.87
N ASP A 113 26.92 13.45 -19.55
CA ASP A 113 26.56 14.04 -20.86
C ASP A 113 25.97 15.47 -20.77
N GLY A 114 25.85 16.04 -19.56
CA GLY A 114 25.28 17.36 -19.30
C GLY A 114 23.75 17.41 -19.20
N THR A 115 23.04 16.31 -19.44
CA THR A 115 21.57 16.23 -19.25
C THR A 115 21.20 16.35 -17.77
N LEU A 116 19.97 16.82 -17.49
CA LEU A 116 19.45 16.87 -16.12
C LEU A 116 19.18 15.45 -15.60
N LEU A 117 19.56 15.19 -14.35
CA LEU A 117 19.24 13.94 -13.68
C LEU A 117 17.83 14.02 -13.09
N PHE A 118 16.93 13.23 -13.65
CA PHE A 118 15.63 12.91 -13.05
C PHE A 118 15.71 11.61 -12.26
N ARG A 119 14.88 11.47 -11.23
CA ARG A 119 14.77 10.26 -10.41
C ARG A 119 13.29 9.91 -10.18
N PRO A 120 12.94 8.61 -10.10
CA PRO A 120 11.59 8.20 -9.71
C PRO A 120 11.16 8.86 -8.40
N GLY A 121 9.99 9.47 -8.38
CA GLY A 121 9.42 10.19 -7.23
C GLY A 121 9.03 9.31 -6.03
N GLY A 122 9.66 8.15 -5.85
CA GLY A 122 9.34 7.19 -4.79
C GLY A 122 7.98 6.50 -4.95
N HIS A 123 7.62 5.71 -3.94
CA HIS A 123 6.37 4.94 -3.92
C HIS A 123 5.10 5.82 -3.95
N GLY A 124 5.18 7.10 -3.60
CA GLY A 124 4.08 8.06 -3.72
C GLY A 124 3.44 8.11 -5.11
N ALA A 125 4.26 7.99 -6.16
CA ALA A 125 3.82 7.96 -7.55
C ALA A 125 2.82 6.83 -7.88
N LEU A 126 2.81 5.74 -7.09
CA LEU A 126 1.92 4.60 -7.31
C LEU A 126 0.43 4.95 -7.11
N ILE A 127 0.11 6.13 -6.56
CA ILE A 127 -1.27 6.60 -6.49
C ILE A 127 -1.87 6.82 -7.87
N GLU A 128 -1.07 7.19 -8.87
CA GLU A 128 -1.51 7.26 -10.26
C GLU A 128 -1.87 5.87 -10.81
N ASN A 129 -1.00 4.87 -10.59
CA ASN A 129 -1.26 3.49 -11.00
C ASN A 129 -2.53 2.95 -10.33
N LEU A 130 -2.73 3.20 -9.03
CA LEU A 130 -3.94 2.82 -8.30
C LEU A 130 -5.19 3.59 -8.80
N ASN A 131 -5.02 4.86 -9.19
CA ASN A 131 -6.08 5.70 -9.77
C ASN A 131 -6.47 5.25 -11.18
N ASP A 132 -5.64 4.50 -11.89
CA ASP A 132 -5.98 3.94 -13.21
C ASP A 132 -6.80 2.64 -13.07
N LEU A 133 -6.64 1.85 -12.00
CA LEU A 133 -7.36 0.57 -11.79
C LEU A 133 -8.89 0.75 -11.61
N ASP A 134 -9.70 -0.04 -12.32
CA ASP A 134 -11.14 -0.15 -12.06
C ASP A 134 -11.48 -1.49 -11.36
N ALA A 135 -11.68 -1.40 -10.06
CA ALA A 135 -12.13 -2.49 -9.19
C ALA A 135 -12.88 -1.90 -7.97
N ASP A 136 -13.75 -2.69 -7.36
CA ASP A 136 -14.53 -2.26 -6.18
C ASP A 136 -13.72 -2.41 -4.88
N ILE A 137 -12.84 -3.42 -4.84
CA ILE A 137 -11.88 -3.71 -3.77
C ILE A 137 -10.51 -3.93 -4.41
N VAL A 138 -9.47 -3.28 -3.87
CA VAL A 138 -8.07 -3.47 -4.29
C VAL A 138 -7.23 -3.91 -3.10
N PHE A 139 -6.51 -5.03 -3.25
CA PHE A 139 -5.50 -5.46 -2.29
C PHE A 139 -4.14 -4.90 -2.71
N VAL A 140 -3.49 -4.13 -1.84
CA VAL A 140 -2.11 -3.64 -2.06
C VAL A 140 -1.17 -4.43 -1.15
N LYS A 141 -0.08 -4.92 -1.73
CA LYS A 141 0.89 -5.79 -1.05
C LYS A 141 2.27 -5.68 -1.70
N ASN A 142 3.33 -5.74 -0.90
CA ASN A 142 4.70 -5.84 -1.42
C ASN A 142 4.95 -7.17 -2.13
N ILE A 143 5.68 -7.13 -3.26
CA ILE A 143 6.03 -8.33 -4.05
C ILE A 143 6.80 -9.37 -3.21
N ASP A 144 7.65 -8.92 -2.28
CA ASP A 144 8.56 -9.76 -1.49
C ASP A 144 7.97 -10.34 -0.19
N ASN A 145 6.75 -9.96 0.18
CA ASN A 145 6.05 -10.53 1.35
C ASN A 145 5.25 -11.78 0.92
N VAL A 146 5.90 -12.94 0.85
CA VAL A 146 5.27 -14.21 0.43
C VAL A 146 5.81 -15.37 1.25
N VAL A 147 5.01 -16.42 1.43
CA VAL A 147 5.41 -17.62 2.20
C VAL A 147 5.07 -18.91 1.44
N PRO A 148 5.76 -20.04 1.73
CA PRO A 148 5.40 -21.34 1.19
C PRO A 148 3.96 -21.73 1.55
N ASP A 149 3.30 -22.53 0.70
CA ASP A 149 1.89 -22.94 0.87
C ASP A 149 1.54 -23.40 2.30
N LYS A 150 2.41 -24.16 2.96
CA LYS A 150 2.21 -24.67 4.34
C LYS A 150 1.99 -23.57 5.39
N LEU A 151 2.46 -22.35 5.15
CA LEU A 151 2.36 -21.19 6.04
C LEU A 151 1.36 -20.14 5.54
N LYS A 152 0.70 -20.36 4.40
CA LYS A 152 -0.10 -19.35 3.70
C LYS A 152 -1.50 -19.14 4.28
N ALA A 153 -1.99 -20.09 5.09
CA ALA A 153 -3.34 -20.06 5.66
C ALA A 153 -3.68 -18.79 6.47
N PRO A 154 -2.84 -18.31 7.42
CA PRO A 154 -3.08 -17.05 8.13
C PRO A 154 -3.20 -15.84 7.20
N THR A 155 -2.35 -15.74 6.18
CA THR A 155 -2.42 -14.66 5.17
C THR A 155 -3.76 -14.68 4.45
N ILE A 156 -4.23 -15.85 4.01
CA ILE A 156 -5.52 -16.00 3.30
C ILE A 156 -6.69 -15.63 4.21
N GLU A 157 -6.68 -16.07 5.47
CA GLU A 157 -7.72 -15.78 6.46
C GLU A 157 -7.79 -14.28 6.76
N TYR A 158 -6.67 -13.65 7.08
CA TYR A 158 -6.65 -12.24 7.44
C TYR A 158 -6.88 -11.31 6.23
N LYS A 159 -6.48 -11.69 5.01
CA LYS A 159 -6.89 -10.96 3.79
C LYS A 159 -8.41 -10.92 3.62
N LYS A 160 -9.10 -12.05 3.88
CA LYS A 160 -10.57 -12.13 3.86
C LYS A 160 -11.18 -11.33 5.01
N ALA A 161 -10.59 -11.37 6.21
CA ALA A 161 -11.04 -10.59 7.35
C ALA A 161 -10.93 -9.06 7.10
N LEU A 162 -9.81 -8.58 6.57
CA LEU A 162 -9.58 -7.17 6.22
C LEU A 162 -10.58 -6.69 5.15
N ALA A 163 -10.87 -7.50 4.13
CA ALA A 163 -11.90 -7.22 3.14
C ALA A 163 -13.32 -7.19 3.75
N GLY A 164 -13.62 -8.09 4.69
CA GLY A 164 -14.88 -8.07 5.44
C GLY A 164 -15.04 -6.81 6.32
N VAL A 165 -13.96 -6.35 6.95
CA VAL A 165 -13.93 -5.06 7.67
C VAL A 165 -14.17 -3.91 6.70
N LEU A 166 -13.52 -3.90 5.53
CA LEU A 166 -13.72 -2.87 4.52
C LEU A 166 -15.20 -2.78 4.12
N LEU A 167 -15.79 -3.89 3.70
CA LEU A 167 -17.19 -3.96 3.26
C LEU A 167 -18.16 -3.48 4.36
N LYS A 168 -17.98 -3.96 5.60
CA LYS A 168 -18.82 -3.58 6.75
C LYS A 168 -18.83 -2.07 7.02
N TYR A 169 -17.68 -1.42 6.90
CA TYR A 169 -17.58 0.03 7.15
C TYR A 169 -17.97 0.84 5.91
N GLN A 170 -17.68 0.34 4.71
CA GLN A 170 -18.10 0.92 3.43
C GLN A 170 -19.62 1.01 3.34
N GLU A 171 -20.37 -0.05 3.72
CA GLU A 171 -21.83 -0.04 3.77
C GLU A 171 -22.38 1.10 4.67
N ARG A 172 -21.82 1.26 5.88
CA ARG A 172 -22.21 2.36 6.78
C ARG A 172 -21.85 3.72 6.19
N ILE A 173 -20.65 3.89 5.64
CA ILE A 173 -20.23 5.13 4.96
C ILE A 173 -21.19 5.46 3.81
N PHE A 174 -21.56 4.48 2.98
CA PHE A 174 -22.48 4.66 1.86
C PHE A 174 -23.88 5.08 2.32
N ARG A 175 -24.37 4.55 3.44
CA ARG A 175 -25.62 5.02 4.06
C ARG A 175 -25.55 6.50 4.43
N TYR A 176 -24.47 6.96 5.06
CA TYR A 176 -24.29 8.39 5.38
C TYR A 176 -24.14 9.24 4.12
N GLN A 177 -23.32 8.81 3.16
CA GLN A 177 -23.15 9.50 1.88
C GLN A 177 -24.49 9.68 1.19
N LYS A 178 -25.32 8.64 1.10
CA LYS A 178 -26.65 8.71 0.49
C LYS A 178 -27.53 9.76 1.15
N GLU A 179 -27.73 9.65 2.46
CA GLU A 179 -28.57 10.57 3.24
C GLU A 179 -28.08 12.03 3.16
N LEU A 180 -26.77 12.27 3.27
CA LEU A 180 -26.16 13.61 3.21
C LEU A 180 -26.14 14.21 1.79
N ASN A 181 -26.19 13.39 0.73
CA ASN A 181 -26.21 13.86 -0.65
C ASN A 181 -27.63 14.04 -1.21
N GLU A 182 -28.58 13.18 -0.85
CA GLU A 182 -29.94 13.15 -1.42
C GLU A 182 -30.95 14.01 -0.64
N LYS A 183 -30.65 14.36 0.62
CA LYS A 183 -31.53 15.19 1.47
C LYS A 183 -30.91 16.55 1.78
N HIS A 184 -31.77 17.57 1.82
CA HIS A 184 -31.40 18.90 2.31
C HIS A 184 -31.21 18.89 3.84
N PHE A 185 -30.27 19.67 4.37
CA PHE A 185 -29.90 19.63 5.79
C PHE A 185 -31.09 19.90 6.74
N THR A 186 -32.07 20.69 6.32
CA THR A 186 -33.29 20.96 7.11
C THR A 186 -34.10 19.68 7.36
N ALA A 187 -34.15 18.76 6.40
CA ALA A 187 -34.92 17.51 6.43
C ALA A 187 -34.20 16.32 7.09
N LEU A 188 -32.95 16.49 7.53
CA LEU A 188 -32.21 15.49 8.29
C LEU A 188 -32.45 15.67 9.79
N GLU A 189 -32.74 14.61 10.53
CA GLU A 189 -32.91 14.69 11.98
C GLU A 189 -31.58 15.03 12.68
N SER A 190 -31.63 15.86 13.73
CA SER A 190 -30.42 16.20 14.50
C SER A 190 -29.76 14.97 15.12
N ALA A 191 -30.57 13.96 15.49
CA ALA A 191 -30.07 12.66 15.96
C ALA A 191 -29.27 11.90 14.90
N PHE A 192 -29.64 12.00 13.61
CA PHE A 192 -28.88 11.40 12.51
C PHE A 192 -27.52 12.09 12.33
N LEU A 193 -27.49 13.43 12.37
CA LEU A 193 -26.23 14.18 12.26
C LEU A 193 -25.30 13.90 13.44
N ALA A 194 -25.83 13.76 14.66
CA ALA A 194 -25.06 13.35 15.83
C ALA A 194 -24.52 11.91 15.72
N GLU A 195 -25.31 10.94 15.22
CA GLU A 195 -24.84 9.56 15.00
C GLU A 195 -23.74 9.50 13.92
N ALA A 196 -23.90 10.26 12.85
CA ALA A 196 -22.93 10.39 11.76
C ALA A 196 -21.61 11.07 12.23
N ALA A 197 -21.70 12.11 13.06
CA ALA A 197 -20.54 12.77 13.68
C ALA A 197 -19.80 11.83 14.64
N ASN A 198 -20.52 11.15 15.53
CA ASN A 198 -19.94 10.15 16.43
C ASN A 198 -19.26 9.00 15.68
N PHE A 199 -19.83 8.55 14.56
CA PHE A 199 -19.21 7.54 13.70
C PHE A 199 -17.92 8.08 13.04
N MET A 200 -17.92 9.30 12.53
CA MET A 200 -16.72 9.94 11.97
C MET A 200 -15.59 10.06 13.02
N GLU A 201 -15.90 10.58 14.21
CA GLU A 201 -14.90 10.85 15.24
C GLU A 201 -14.42 9.59 15.96
N PHE A 202 -15.32 8.74 16.45
CA PHE A 202 -14.97 7.62 17.33
C PHE A 202 -14.85 6.27 16.59
N THR A 203 -15.40 6.14 15.38
CA THR A 203 -15.33 4.89 14.61
C THR A 203 -14.36 4.98 13.42
N LEU A 204 -14.38 6.08 12.67
CA LEU A 204 -13.40 6.38 11.61
C LEU A 204 -12.19 7.18 12.12
N ASN A 205 -12.10 7.43 13.44
CA ASN A 205 -10.97 8.09 14.10
C ASN A 205 -10.56 9.44 13.49
N THR A 206 -11.53 10.16 12.90
CA THR A 206 -11.33 11.46 12.24
C THR A 206 -11.93 12.56 13.10
N LYS A 207 -11.09 13.16 13.96
CA LYS A 207 -11.50 14.21 14.88
C LYS A 207 -11.62 15.56 14.16
N PRO A 208 -12.69 16.33 14.40
CA PRO A 208 -12.84 17.68 13.86
C PRO A 208 -11.76 18.62 14.42
N SER A 209 -11.54 19.76 13.76
CA SER A 209 -10.63 20.82 14.24
C SER A 209 -11.13 21.44 15.55
N GLU A 210 -12.46 21.52 15.73
CA GLU A 210 -13.16 22.09 16.86
C GLU A 210 -14.35 21.20 17.28
N ASN A 211 -14.76 21.29 18.54
CA ASN A 211 -15.88 20.49 19.07
C ASN A 211 -17.20 20.85 18.37
N GLN A 212 -17.84 19.86 17.76
CA GLN A 212 -19.04 20.05 16.92
C GLN A 212 -20.35 20.21 17.71
N TYR A 213 -20.33 20.17 19.06
CA TYR A 213 -21.53 20.22 19.90
C TYR A 213 -22.39 21.49 19.71
N TYR A 214 -21.76 22.62 19.36
CA TYR A 214 -22.44 23.90 19.09
C TYR A 214 -22.40 24.30 17.61
N THR A 215 -22.01 23.41 16.70
CA THR A 215 -21.92 23.72 15.27
C THR A 215 -23.30 23.79 14.64
N GLU A 216 -23.52 24.80 13.79
CA GLU A 216 -24.80 24.98 13.12
C GLU A 216 -25.14 23.81 12.19
N LYS A 217 -26.44 23.50 12.07
CA LYS A 217 -26.91 22.27 11.40
C LYS A 217 -26.43 22.14 9.95
N ASP A 218 -26.37 23.27 9.24
CA ASP A 218 -25.89 23.37 7.85
C ASP A 218 -24.36 23.21 7.76
N GLU A 219 -23.61 23.76 8.71
CA GLU A 219 -22.15 23.61 8.78
C GLU A 219 -21.75 22.16 9.08
N LEU A 220 -22.42 21.54 10.07
CA LEU A 220 -22.22 20.13 10.40
C LEU A 220 -22.60 19.21 9.22
N HIS A 221 -23.68 19.51 8.51
CA HIS A 221 -24.06 18.80 7.28
C HIS A 221 -22.96 18.88 6.21
N LYS A 222 -22.45 20.08 5.91
CA LYS A 222 -21.36 20.29 4.95
C LYS A 222 -20.08 19.57 5.37
N TYR A 223 -19.69 19.68 6.64
CA TYR A 223 -18.52 18.99 7.21
C TYR A 223 -18.64 17.48 7.03
N LEU A 224 -19.73 16.87 7.49
CA LEU A 224 -19.95 15.43 7.38
C LEU A 224 -20.03 14.99 5.92
N LYS A 225 -20.73 15.72 5.06
CA LYS A 225 -20.85 15.43 3.62
C LYS A 225 -19.47 15.41 2.94
N HIS A 226 -18.60 16.36 3.27
CA HIS A 226 -17.22 16.37 2.77
C HIS A 226 -16.37 15.24 3.37
N LYS A 227 -16.49 14.97 4.68
CA LYS A 227 -15.68 13.97 5.39
C LYS A 227 -16.04 12.53 5.00
N PHE A 228 -17.32 12.23 4.81
CA PHE A 228 -17.74 10.91 4.32
C PHE A 228 -17.41 10.66 2.85
N ASN A 229 -17.33 11.69 2.01
CA ASN A 229 -17.06 11.54 0.58
C ASN A 229 -15.56 11.39 0.26
N ARG A 230 -14.96 10.32 0.78
CA ARG A 230 -13.54 9.98 0.64
C ARG A 230 -13.38 8.48 0.39
N PRO A 231 -12.34 8.03 -0.34
CA PRO A 231 -12.01 6.61 -0.44
C PRO A 231 -11.75 5.99 0.94
N LEU A 232 -11.88 4.67 1.03
CA LEU A 232 -11.67 3.90 2.27
C LEU A 232 -10.45 3.00 2.13
N ARG A 233 -9.62 2.92 3.18
CA ARG A 233 -8.58 1.90 3.34
C ARG A 233 -8.67 1.23 4.70
N VAL A 234 -8.50 -0.09 4.70
CA VAL A 234 -8.29 -0.90 5.90
C VAL A 234 -6.87 -1.43 5.84
N CYS A 235 -6.06 -1.07 6.82
CA CYS A 235 -4.64 -1.40 6.85
C CYS A 235 -4.40 -2.48 7.91
N GLY A 236 -3.82 -3.61 7.50
CA GLY A 236 -3.29 -4.60 8.43
C GLY A 236 -2.10 -4.01 9.19
N MET A 237 -2.04 -4.25 10.49
CA MET A 237 -0.96 -3.77 11.37
C MET A 237 -0.38 -4.96 12.12
N VAL A 238 0.93 -5.16 12.00
CA VAL A 238 1.64 -6.21 12.75
C VAL A 238 2.38 -5.59 13.92
N LYS A 239 2.62 -6.35 14.99
CA LYS A 239 3.41 -5.91 16.14
C LYS A 239 4.83 -5.59 15.70
N ASN A 240 5.39 -4.50 16.22
CA ASN A 240 6.75 -4.11 15.88
C ASN A 240 7.76 -4.86 16.77
N GLU A 241 8.50 -5.78 16.16
CA GLU A 241 9.57 -6.56 16.81
C GLU A 241 10.97 -5.96 16.55
N GLY A 242 11.03 -4.71 16.07
CA GLY A 242 12.27 -3.98 15.73
C GLY A 242 12.46 -3.71 14.24
N GLU A 243 11.46 -4.02 13.40
CA GLU A 243 11.53 -3.82 11.95
C GLU A 243 11.32 -2.33 11.58
N PRO A 244 12.11 -1.76 10.65
CA PRO A 244 11.92 -0.39 10.18
C PRO A 244 10.71 -0.30 9.24
N GLY A 245 9.77 0.59 9.54
CA GLY A 245 8.57 0.78 8.73
C GLY A 245 7.69 1.94 9.19
N GLY A 246 6.60 2.18 8.48
CA GLY A 246 5.61 3.19 8.86
C GLY A 246 4.72 2.73 10.00
N GLY A 247 4.64 3.51 11.08
CA GLY A 247 3.80 3.22 12.26
C GLY A 247 2.40 3.83 12.17
N PRO A 248 1.41 3.32 12.93
CA PRO A 248 0.08 3.92 13.02
C PRO A 248 0.07 5.13 13.96
N PHE A 249 -0.25 6.32 13.45
CA PHE A 249 -0.34 7.54 14.27
C PHE A 249 -1.56 8.40 13.93
N TRP A 250 -1.96 9.24 14.89
CA TRP A 250 -2.85 10.37 14.63
C TRP A 250 -2.05 11.57 14.13
N VAL A 251 -2.33 12.02 12.92
CA VAL A 251 -1.68 13.19 12.28
C VAL A 251 -2.70 14.32 12.15
N ARG A 252 -2.24 15.56 12.34
CA ARG A 252 -3.01 16.76 12.06
C ARG A 252 -2.91 17.08 10.57
N ASN A 253 -4.04 17.13 9.90
CA ASN A 253 -4.18 17.46 8.49
C ASN A 253 -4.12 18.99 8.26
N ALA A 254 -3.95 19.42 7.01
CA ALA A 254 -3.95 20.83 6.62
C ALA A 254 -5.25 21.60 6.99
N ASP A 255 -6.39 20.90 7.06
CA ASP A 255 -7.69 21.45 7.52
C ASP A 255 -7.86 21.45 9.05
N ASN A 256 -6.75 21.27 9.80
CA ASN A 256 -6.68 21.11 11.25
C ASN A 256 -7.40 19.91 11.86
N THR A 257 -8.12 19.09 11.08
CA THR A 257 -8.66 17.82 11.58
C THR A 257 -7.54 16.83 11.90
N VAL A 258 -7.83 15.84 12.74
CA VAL A 258 -6.86 14.82 13.14
C VAL A 258 -7.34 13.45 12.70
N SER A 259 -6.52 12.69 11.98
CA SER A 259 -6.91 11.38 11.40
C SER A 259 -5.78 10.36 11.46
N LEU A 260 -6.13 9.08 11.30
CA LEU A 260 -5.16 7.97 11.27
C LEU A 260 -4.33 7.98 9.99
N GLN A 261 -3.01 7.97 10.14
CA GLN A 261 -2.02 7.86 9.06
C GLN A 261 -0.96 6.82 9.40
N ILE A 262 -0.35 6.25 8.34
CA ILE A 262 0.86 5.46 8.45
C ILE A 262 2.03 6.44 8.32
N VAL A 263 2.79 6.70 9.38
CA VAL A 263 3.89 7.70 9.36
C VAL A 263 5.22 6.99 9.39
N GLU A 264 6.09 7.32 8.45
CA GLU A 264 7.44 6.75 8.34
C GLU A 264 8.44 7.50 9.21
N SER A 265 9.51 6.83 9.64
CA SER A 265 10.56 7.42 10.49
C SER A 265 11.22 8.66 9.88
N SER A 266 11.21 8.80 8.55
CA SER A 266 11.68 9.98 7.81
C SER A 266 10.79 11.23 7.99
N GLN A 267 9.53 11.03 8.39
CA GLN A 267 8.53 12.08 8.61
C GLN A 267 8.39 12.47 10.09
N ILE A 268 9.18 11.84 10.97
CA ILE A 268 9.17 12.08 12.43
C ILE A 268 10.39 12.96 12.77
N ASP A 269 10.15 14.11 13.41
CA ASP A 269 11.22 14.96 13.90
C ASP A 269 11.88 14.32 15.13
N MET A 270 13.00 13.65 14.92
CA MET A 270 13.81 13.00 15.96
C MET A 270 14.45 14.01 16.93
N GLY A 271 14.54 15.29 16.57
CA GLY A 271 14.95 16.38 17.47
C GLY A 271 13.83 16.83 18.41
N ASN A 272 12.57 16.52 18.09
CA ASN A 272 11.42 16.87 18.91
C ASN A 272 11.15 15.78 19.97
N PRO A 273 11.33 16.06 21.28
CA PRO A 273 11.20 15.04 22.31
C PRO A 273 9.78 14.46 22.43
N VAL A 274 8.75 15.23 22.05
CA VAL A 274 7.35 14.78 22.09
C VAL A 274 7.03 13.85 20.91
N GLN A 275 7.63 14.07 19.73
CA GLN A 275 7.48 13.15 18.61
C GLN A 275 8.29 11.88 18.84
N LEU A 276 9.52 12.01 19.34
CA LEU A 276 10.40 10.89 19.68
C LEU A 276 9.80 9.95 20.74
N ASP A 277 9.16 10.49 21.78
CA ASP A 277 8.44 9.70 22.78
C ASP A 277 7.28 8.91 22.18
N LYS A 278 6.42 9.56 21.36
CA LYS A 278 5.34 8.88 20.63
C LYS A 278 5.86 7.78 19.70
N ALA A 279 6.96 8.02 18.98
CA ALA A 279 7.57 7.04 18.10
C ALA A 279 8.07 5.81 18.86
N ARG A 280 8.66 6.01 20.04
CA ARG A 280 9.10 4.91 20.94
C ARG A 280 7.96 4.11 21.54
N GLN A 281 6.77 4.70 21.66
CA GLN A 281 5.56 4.04 22.16
C GLN A 281 4.76 3.31 21.05
N ALA A 282 5.18 3.40 19.79
CA ALA A 282 4.51 2.73 18.68
C ALA A 282 4.70 1.20 18.75
N THR A 283 3.64 0.48 19.11
CA THR A 283 3.65 -0.98 19.30
C THR A 283 3.51 -1.79 18.00
N HIS A 284 3.21 -1.12 16.89
CA HIS A 284 2.85 -1.73 15.61
C HIS A 284 3.47 -0.97 14.43
N PHE A 285 3.55 -1.62 13.27
CA PHE A 285 3.84 -0.99 11.98
C PHE A 285 2.99 -1.60 10.86
N ASN A 286 2.89 -0.89 9.74
CA ASN A 286 2.19 -1.37 8.56
C ASN A 286 3.16 -2.13 7.63
N PRO A 287 2.87 -3.41 7.28
CA PRO A 287 3.70 -4.22 6.40
C PRO A 287 3.50 -3.91 4.90
N VAL A 288 2.85 -2.80 4.56
CA VAL A 288 2.16 -2.56 3.27
C VAL A 288 1.15 -3.67 3.00
N ASP A 289 0.25 -3.90 3.96
CA ASP A 289 -0.98 -4.67 3.77
C ASP A 289 -2.17 -3.72 3.85
N LEU A 290 -2.74 -3.41 2.68
CA LEU A 290 -3.88 -2.50 2.55
C LEU A 290 -4.99 -3.19 1.75
N VAL A 291 -6.23 -2.99 2.18
CA VAL A 291 -7.43 -3.28 1.40
C VAL A 291 -8.15 -1.96 1.16
N CYS A 292 -8.32 -1.58 -0.10
CA CYS A 292 -8.78 -0.25 -0.53
C CYS A 292 -10.12 -0.33 -1.25
N GLY A 293 -11.02 0.61 -0.97
CA GLY A 293 -12.30 0.82 -1.63
C GLY A 293 -12.33 2.20 -2.27
N THR A 294 -12.34 2.23 -3.61
CA THR A 294 -12.08 3.43 -4.42
C THR A 294 -13.33 4.01 -5.09
N LYS A 295 -14.53 3.49 -4.76
CA LYS A 295 -15.83 3.92 -5.31
C LYS A 295 -16.74 4.48 -4.22
N ASN A 296 -17.63 5.39 -4.60
CA ASN A 296 -18.64 5.99 -3.72
C ASN A 296 -19.93 5.14 -3.67
N TYR A 297 -20.92 5.61 -2.90
CA TYR A 297 -22.21 4.92 -2.71
C TYR A 297 -23.05 4.66 -3.97
N LYS A 298 -22.71 5.30 -5.10
CA LYS A 298 -23.35 5.08 -6.42
C LYS A 298 -22.55 4.15 -7.33
N GLY A 299 -21.39 3.67 -6.88
CA GLY A 299 -20.42 2.95 -7.72
C GLY A 299 -19.54 3.86 -8.58
N GLU A 300 -19.61 5.18 -8.42
CA GLU A 300 -18.75 6.12 -9.14
C GLU A 300 -17.33 6.08 -8.53
N LYS A 301 -16.30 5.91 -9.37
CA LYS A 301 -14.90 5.87 -8.96
C LYS A 301 -14.42 7.25 -8.51
N TYR A 302 -13.71 7.29 -7.39
CA TYR A 302 -13.00 8.48 -6.93
C TYR A 302 -11.75 8.73 -7.79
N ASP A 303 -11.54 9.98 -8.18
CA ASP A 303 -10.25 10.47 -8.63
C ASP A 303 -9.33 10.62 -7.41
N LEU A 304 -8.48 9.62 -7.20
CA LEU A 304 -7.67 9.44 -5.99
C LEU A 304 -6.64 10.58 -5.81
N LEU A 305 -6.26 11.25 -6.90
CA LEU A 305 -5.31 12.36 -6.88
C LEU A 305 -5.85 13.55 -6.06
N LYS A 306 -7.18 13.72 -6.02
CA LYS A 306 -7.88 14.72 -5.18
C LYS A 306 -7.87 14.40 -3.68
N PHE A 307 -7.34 13.24 -3.29
CA PHE A 307 -7.26 12.79 -1.89
C PHE A 307 -5.80 12.64 -1.39
N THR A 308 -4.87 13.25 -2.11
CA THR A 308 -3.45 13.37 -1.76
C THR A 308 -3.19 14.63 -0.92
N ASP A 309 -2.07 14.66 -0.21
CA ASP A 309 -1.47 15.85 0.40
C ASP A 309 -0.11 16.13 -0.27
N PRO A 310 -0.05 17.09 -1.21
CA PRO A 310 1.19 17.45 -1.91
C PRO A 310 2.32 17.95 -1.00
N GLU A 311 1.98 18.54 0.16
CA GLU A 311 2.96 19.10 1.10
C GLU A 311 3.65 18.01 1.94
N ALA A 312 3.14 16.77 1.93
CA ALA A 312 3.71 15.63 2.64
C ALA A 312 4.85 14.92 1.87
N GLY A 313 5.38 15.53 0.79
CA GLY A 313 6.62 15.11 0.14
C GLY A 313 7.85 15.39 1.01
N PHE A 314 8.96 14.70 0.78
CA PHE A 314 10.17 14.86 1.59
C PHE A 314 11.45 14.86 0.74
N ILE A 315 12.50 15.49 1.25
CA ILE A 315 13.81 15.50 0.59
C ILE A 315 14.62 14.30 1.09
N SER A 316 15.05 13.46 0.16
CA SER A 316 15.95 12.35 0.40
C SER A 316 17.38 12.72 -0.01
N LEU A 317 18.36 12.29 0.80
CA LEU A 317 19.78 12.33 0.44
C LEU A 317 20.17 10.99 -0.18
N LYS A 318 20.82 11.02 -1.35
CA LYS A 318 21.35 9.83 -2.04
C LYS A 318 22.77 10.13 -2.53
N TYR A 319 23.48 9.08 -2.92
CA TYR A 319 24.79 9.19 -3.59
C TYR A 319 24.68 8.67 -5.03
N ARG A 320 25.38 9.31 -5.95
CA ARG A 320 25.58 8.84 -7.33
C ARG A 320 26.95 9.27 -7.84
N ASP A 321 27.68 8.36 -8.47
CA ASP A 321 28.98 8.62 -9.09
C ASP A 321 29.99 9.34 -8.16
N GLY A 322 29.98 8.96 -6.88
CA GLY A 322 30.84 9.54 -5.82
C GLY A 322 30.40 10.91 -5.29
N LYS A 323 29.27 11.45 -5.76
CA LYS A 323 28.71 12.74 -5.33
C LYS A 323 27.42 12.56 -4.54
N GLU A 324 27.20 13.43 -3.57
CA GLU A 324 25.91 13.58 -2.90
C GLU A 324 24.91 14.31 -3.78
N LEU A 325 23.64 13.91 -3.67
CA LEU A 325 22.51 14.60 -4.28
C LEU A 325 21.31 14.59 -3.33
N LYS A 326 20.47 15.61 -3.45
CA LYS A 326 19.12 15.67 -2.91
C LYS A 326 18.13 15.32 -4.00
N ALA A 327 17.10 14.56 -3.66
CA ALA A 327 15.96 14.30 -4.54
C ALA A 327 14.66 14.36 -3.74
N MET A 328 13.65 15.02 -4.29
CA MET A 328 12.32 15.04 -3.70
C MET A 328 11.64 13.69 -3.94
N GLU A 329 11.19 13.04 -2.87
CA GLU A 329 10.26 11.91 -2.97
C GLU A 329 8.85 12.46 -2.81
N LEU A 330 7.94 12.04 -3.71
CA LEU A 330 6.54 12.43 -3.67
C LEU A 330 5.89 11.87 -2.39
N PRO A 331 4.78 12.49 -1.92
CA PRO A 331 4.08 12.03 -0.73
C PRO A 331 3.77 10.52 -0.83
N GLY A 332 4.32 9.72 0.08
CA GLY A 332 4.32 8.26 -0.01
C GLY A 332 2.93 7.63 -0.11
N LEU A 333 2.82 6.49 -0.82
CA LEU A 333 1.54 5.89 -1.22
C LEU A 333 0.55 5.78 -0.06
N TRP A 334 0.99 5.18 1.04
CA TRP A 334 0.20 4.91 2.24
C TRP A 334 0.28 6.03 3.28
N ASN A 335 0.98 7.13 3.00
CA ASN A 335 1.01 8.32 3.84
C ASN A 335 0.35 9.49 3.10
N GLY A 336 1.10 10.46 2.58
CA GLY A 336 0.57 11.66 1.95
C GLY A 336 -0.30 11.41 0.72
N ALA A 337 -0.03 10.39 -0.11
CA ALA A 337 -0.89 10.10 -1.27
C ALA A 337 -2.24 9.46 -0.88
N MET A 338 -2.39 9.02 0.37
CA MET A 338 -3.64 8.54 0.96
C MET A 338 -4.04 9.35 2.20
N SER A 339 -3.55 10.60 2.33
CA SER A 339 -3.77 11.45 3.50
C SER A 339 -5.25 11.70 3.75
N ASN A 340 -6.01 11.98 2.68
CA ASN A 340 -7.40 12.40 2.78
C ASN A 340 -8.38 11.22 2.66
N TRP A 341 -8.00 10.03 3.13
CA TRP A 341 -8.77 8.79 3.06
C TRP A 341 -9.42 8.44 4.41
N ASN A 342 -10.61 7.84 4.37
CA ASN A 342 -11.15 7.14 5.54
C ASN A 342 -10.22 5.96 5.85
N THR A 343 -9.71 5.89 7.08
CA THR A 343 -8.62 4.97 7.44
C THR A 343 -8.98 4.15 8.67
N LEU A 344 -8.84 2.83 8.57
CA LEU A 344 -9.03 1.89 9.68
C LEU A 344 -7.79 1.01 9.83
N PHE A 345 -7.37 0.80 11.07
CA PHE A 345 -6.23 -0.05 11.41
C PHE A 345 -6.72 -1.31 12.13
N VAL A 346 -6.20 -2.47 11.73
CA VAL A 346 -6.59 -3.78 12.27
C VAL A 346 -5.33 -4.54 12.63
N GLU A 347 -5.19 -4.98 13.88
CA GLU A 347 -4.10 -5.88 14.28
C GLU A 347 -4.23 -7.21 13.54
N VAL A 348 -3.16 -7.64 12.89
CA VAL A 348 -3.04 -8.94 12.21
C VAL A 348 -1.79 -9.68 12.73
N PRO A 349 -1.75 -11.02 12.68
CA PRO A 349 -0.62 -11.79 13.18
C PRO A 349 0.68 -11.46 12.46
N ILE A 350 1.80 -11.43 13.19
CA ILE A 350 3.12 -11.15 12.61
C ILE A 350 3.49 -12.10 11.46
N ASN A 351 2.98 -13.35 11.48
CA ASN A 351 3.23 -14.33 10.42
C ASN A 351 2.51 -14.05 9.08
N THR A 352 1.72 -12.98 8.95
CA THR A 352 1.26 -12.46 7.65
C THR A 352 2.27 -11.47 7.02
N PHE A 353 3.40 -11.22 7.68
CA PHE A 353 4.50 -10.39 7.20
C PHE A 353 5.84 -11.14 7.20
N ASN A 354 6.26 -11.57 6.02
CA ASN A 354 7.51 -12.31 5.81
C ASN A 354 8.20 -11.74 4.56
N PRO A 355 8.77 -10.53 4.64
CA PRO A 355 9.47 -9.92 3.51
C PRO A 355 10.88 -10.48 3.36
N VAL A 356 11.33 -10.65 2.13
CA VAL A 356 12.75 -10.94 1.83
C VAL A 356 13.45 -9.65 1.46
N LYS A 357 14.18 -9.02 2.39
CA LYS A 357 14.94 -7.77 2.15
C LYS A 357 16.38 -8.06 1.68
N THR A 358 16.98 -9.12 2.20
CA THR A 358 18.29 -9.65 1.87
C THR A 358 18.20 -11.14 1.50
N VAL A 359 19.22 -11.69 0.84
CA VAL A 359 19.25 -13.14 0.51
C VAL A 359 19.21 -14.02 1.77
N ASN A 360 19.76 -13.54 2.88
CA ASN A 360 19.74 -14.27 4.15
C ASN A 360 18.33 -14.42 4.75
N ASP A 361 17.36 -13.57 4.35
CA ASP A 361 15.99 -13.70 4.83
C ASP A 361 15.31 -14.97 4.30
N LEU A 362 15.73 -15.48 3.13
CA LEU A 362 15.29 -16.78 2.63
C LEU A 362 15.72 -17.96 3.52
N LEU A 363 16.72 -17.78 4.40
CA LEU A 363 17.16 -18.81 5.35
C LEU A 363 16.28 -18.86 6.62
N ARG A 364 15.38 -17.89 6.82
CA ARG A 364 14.42 -17.90 7.93
C ARG A 364 13.42 -19.06 7.73
N GLU A 365 12.96 -19.67 8.83
CA GLU A 365 12.04 -20.83 8.79
C GLU A 365 10.76 -20.56 7.99
N GLN A 366 10.33 -19.30 7.92
CA GLN A 366 9.15 -18.83 7.20
C GLN A 366 9.27 -18.91 5.67
N HIS A 367 10.49 -19.08 5.12
CA HIS A 367 10.74 -19.32 3.70
C HIS A 367 11.23 -20.74 3.40
N GLN A 368 11.53 -21.54 4.43
CA GLN A 368 12.10 -22.87 4.31
C GLN A 368 11.05 -23.99 4.28
N GLN A 369 11.35 -25.07 3.54
CA GLN A 369 10.44 -26.22 3.44
C GLN A 369 10.41 -27.05 4.73
N GLY A 370 11.55 -27.23 5.39
CA GLY A 370 11.67 -27.98 6.65
C GLY A 370 11.82 -27.06 7.87
N GLY A 371 11.06 -27.36 8.93
CA GLY A 371 11.63 -27.29 10.27
C GLY A 371 12.56 -28.49 10.47
N LYS A 372 13.35 -28.51 11.54
CA LYS A 372 14.22 -29.66 11.86
C LYS A 372 13.37 -30.91 12.14
N ASP A 373 13.38 -31.87 11.22
CA ASP A 373 13.06 -33.29 11.41
C ASP A 373 13.39 -34.04 10.09
N ASP A 374 14.69 -34.24 9.85
CA ASP A 374 15.32 -35.21 8.93
C ASP A 374 16.75 -35.51 9.44
#